data_AF-A0A1G6Q5I5-F1
#
_entry.id   AF-A0A1G6Q5I5-F1
#
_cell.length_a   1.000
_cell.length_b   1.000
_cell.length_c   1.000
_cell.angle_alpha   90.00
_cell.angle_beta   90.00
_cell.angle_gamma   90.00
#
_symmetry.space_group_name_H-M   'P 1'
#
loop_
_entity.id
_entity.type
_entity.pdbx_description
1 polymer ?
#
loop_
_entity_poly.entity_id
_entity_poly.type
_entity_poly.pdbx_seq_one_letter_code
_entity_poly.pdbx_strand_id
1 'polypeptide(L)'
;MRNNNLTFTGCPVLRDDSVRSYLKEGQLPTGVDYLEVPPGKVVRQRGFWLVPVMRVHPAATMFLVSTDVYAMNVDEHEKERLQLLCYYSDTAQTHYIGRAIEGHLCSVPSGEFPDLPLTGLSYVGRVIASQ
;
A
#
# COMPACT_ATOMS: atom_id res chain seq x y z
N MET A 1 10.64 -29.41 -4.25
CA MET A 1 9.86 -28.23 -3.81
C MET A 1 10.67 -27.48 -2.78
N ARG A 2 11.31 -26.37 -3.17
CA ARG A 2 12.05 -25.53 -2.21
C ARG A 2 11.06 -24.60 -1.53
N ASN A 3 10.75 -24.91 -0.28
CA ASN A 3 10.01 -24.06 0.61
C ASN A 3 10.90 -22.86 1.00
N ASN A 4 10.87 -21.79 0.20
CA ASN A 4 11.65 -20.56 0.39
C ASN A 4 10.90 -19.56 1.30
N ASN A 5 10.30 -20.02 2.40
CA ASN A 5 9.39 -19.28 3.29
C ASN A 5 10.00 -18.01 3.91
N LEU A 6 10.08 -16.95 3.10
CA LEU A 6 10.38 -15.57 3.48
C LEU A 6 9.25 -14.64 3.01
N THR A 7 8.06 -15.18 2.75
CA THR A 7 6.96 -14.46 2.09
C THR A 7 5.61 -14.75 2.76
N PHE A 8 4.80 -13.73 3.04
CA PHE A 8 3.43 -13.92 3.52
C PHE A 8 2.54 -14.54 2.44
N THR A 9 1.78 -15.56 2.81
CA THR A 9 0.73 -16.16 1.97
C THR A 9 -0.58 -15.39 2.05
N GLY A 10 -0.80 -14.64 3.13
CA GLY A 10 -1.90 -13.71 3.32
C GLY A 10 -1.51 -12.53 4.19
N CYS A 11 -2.16 -11.39 3.97
CA CYS A 11 -1.92 -10.15 4.69
C CYS A 11 -3.20 -9.67 5.39
N PRO A 12 -3.08 -9.01 6.56
CA PRO A 12 -4.23 -8.48 7.28
C PRO A 12 -4.92 -7.38 6.46
N VAL A 13 -6.24 -7.31 6.56
CA VAL A 13 -7.05 -6.24 6.00
C VAL A 13 -7.19 -5.12 7.02
N LEU A 14 -6.67 -3.94 6.71
CA LEU A 14 -6.63 -2.79 7.61
C LEU A 14 -7.36 -1.59 7.01
N ARG A 15 -7.98 -0.82 7.91
CA ARG A 15 -8.50 0.52 7.64
C ARG A 15 -7.52 1.57 8.13
N ASP A 16 -7.69 2.82 7.69
CA ASP A 16 -6.80 3.94 7.99
C ASP A 16 -6.40 4.08 9.47
N ASP A 17 -7.36 3.90 10.38
CA ASP A 17 -7.18 4.02 11.84
C ASP A 17 -6.25 2.97 12.44
N SER A 18 -6.16 1.79 11.82
CA SER A 18 -5.47 0.62 12.35
C SER A 18 -4.06 0.46 11.77
N VAL A 19 -3.78 1.09 10.61
CA VAL A 19 -2.49 0.98 9.93
C VAL A 19 -1.36 1.54 10.80
N ARG A 20 -1.56 2.69 11.45
CA ARG A 20 -0.50 3.33 12.24
C ARG A 20 -0.02 2.42 13.39
N SER A 21 -0.96 1.85 14.15
CA SER A 21 -0.65 0.92 15.25
C SER A 21 0.01 -0.36 14.72
N TYR A 22 -0.43 -0.87 13.58
CA TYR A 22 0.21 -2.00 12.91
C TYR A 22 1.66 -1.70 12.49
N LEU A 23 1.90 -0.55 11.88
CA LEU A 23 3.24 -0.16 11.42
C LEU A 23 4.21 0.10 12.58
N LYS A 24 3.75 0.79 13.62
CA LYS A 24 4.62 1.16 14.74
C LYS A 24 4.83 0.02 15.75
N GLU A 25 3.75 -0.66 16.11
CA GLU A 25 3.73 -1.57 17.27
C GLU A 25 3.50 -3.03 16.86
N GLY A 26 3.21 -3.30 15.58
CA GLY A 26 2.86 -4.64 15.12
C GLY A 26 1.50 -5.11 15.63
N GLN A 27 0.70 -4.20 16.20
CA GLN A 27 -0.61 -4.52 16.75
C GLN A 27 -1.65 -4.59 15.64
N LEU A 28 -2.52 -5.59 15.76
CA LEU A 28 -3.64 -5.79 14.85
C LEU A 28 -4.95 -5.61 15.62
N PRO A 29 -6.01 -5.11 14.96
CA PRO A 29 -7.33 -5.07 15.58
C PRO A 29 -7.81 -6.49 15.89
N THR A 30 -8.60 -6.63 16.95
CA THR A 30 -9.19 -7.93 17.31
C THR A 30 -10.13 -8.40 16.20
N GLY A 31 -9.98 -9.65 15.75
CA GLY A 31 -10.81 -10.22 14.68
C GLY A 31 -10.48 -9.72 13.28
N VAL A 32 -9.24 -9.24 13.05
CA VAL A 32 -8.81 -8.78 11.72
C VAL A 32 -8.92 -9.90 10.68
N ASP A 33 -9.50 -9.56 9.52
CA ASP A 33 -9.55 -10.45 8.36
C ASP A 33 -8.17 -10.54 7.69
N TYR A 34 -7.93 -11.64 6.98
CA TYR A 34 -6.74 -11.83 6.16
C TYR A 34 -7.14 -12.19 4.74
N LEU A 35 -6.47 -11.58 3.76
CA LEU A 35 -6.64 -11.89 2.35
C LEU A 35 -5.34 -12.40 1.76
N GLU A 36 -5.46 -13.36 0.84
CA GLU A 36 -4.31 -13.95 0.16
C GLU A 36 -3.50 -12.92 -0.62
N VAL A 37 -2.18 -13.13 -0.65
CA VAL A 37 -1.30 -12.38 -1.52
C VAL A 37 -1.47 -12.93 -2.95
N PRO A 38 -1.74 -12.08 -3.97
CA PRO A 38 -2.00 -12.57 -5.31
C PRO A 38 -0.78 -13.32 -5.89
N PRO A 39 -1.01 -14.32 -6.77
CA PRO A 39 0.08 -15.06 -7.40
C PRO A 39 1.11 -14.13 -8.07
N GLY A 40 2.40 -14.43 -7.88
CA GLY A 40 3.50 -13.63 -8.41
C GLY A 40 3.84 -12.37 -7.60
N LYS A 41 3.10 -12.07 -6.52
CA LYS A 41 3.42 -11.02 -5.55
C LYS A 41 4.11 -11.62 -4.33
N VAL A 42 5.03 -10.86 -3.75
CA VAL A 42 5.85 -11.27 -2.61
C VAL A 42 5.85 -10.15 -1.58
N VAL A 43 5.50 -10.49 -0.33
CA VAL A 43 5.57 -9.60 0.83
C VAL A 43 6.49 -10.24 1.85
N ARG A 44 7.63 -9.62 2.20
CA ARG A 44 8.65 -10.26 3.07
C ARG A 44 8.65 -9.84 4.53
N GLN A 45 8.25 -8.60 4.83
CA GLN A 45 8.36 -8.05 6.18
C GLN A 45 6.99 -7.69 6.76
N ARG A 46 6.42 -6.58 6.29
CA ARG A 46 5.06 -6.18 6.61
C ARG A 46 4.37 -5.79 5.31
N GLY A 47 3.16 -6.28 5.19
CA GLY A 47 2.21 -5.84 4.20
C GLY A 47 0.83 -5.94 4.78
N PHE A 48 -0.09 -5.25 4.15
CA PHE A 48 -1.49 -5.22 4.55
C PHE A 48 -2.32 -4.85 3.34
N TRP A 49 -3.55 -5.35 3.32
CA TRP A 49 -4.57 -4.87 2.42
C TRP A 49 -5.20 -3.63 3.02
N LEU A 50 -5.01 -2.48 2.39
CA LEU A 50 -5.61 -1.22 2.80
C LEU A 50 -7.01 -1.08 2.20
N VAL A 51 -7.99 -0.86 3.07
CA VAL A 51 -9.32 -0.35 2.71
C VAL A 51 -9.33 1.14 3.02
N PRO A 52 -9.04 2.01 2.03
CA PRO A 52 -8.98 3.44 2.28
C PRO A 52 -10.39 3.99 2.51
N VAL A 53 -10.51 4.91 3.47
CA VAL A 53 -11.77 5.63 3.75
C VAL A 53 -12.20 6.44 2.53
N MET A 54 -11.25 7.03 1.81
CA MET A 54 -11.51 7.74 0.56
C MET A 54 -11.28 6.82 -0.63
N ARG A 55 -12.23 6.83 -1.58
CA ARG A 55 -12.05 6.12 -2.83
C ARG A 55 -11.01 6.83 -3.69
N VAL A 56 -9.83 6.25 -3.77
CA VAL A 56 -8.67 6.79 -4.52
C VAL A 56 -8.54 6.21 -5.93
N HIS A 57 -9.33 5.19 -6.27
CA HIS A 57 -9.36 4.59 -7.61
C HIS A 57 -10.78 4.18 -8.00
N PRO A 58 -11.20 4.40 -9.26
CA PRO A 58 -12.56 4.10 -9.68
C PRO A 58 -12.85 2.59 -9.72
N ALA A 59 -11.87 1.74 -10.01
CA ALA A 59 -12.09 0.30 -10.14
C ALA A 59 -11.72 -0.52 -8.90
N ALA A 60 -10.92 0.03 -7.99
CA ALA A 60 -10.38 -0.72 -6.86
C ALA A 60 -10.91 -0.15 -5.54
N THR A 61 -11.28 -1.03 -4.64
CA THR A 61 -11.75 -0.72 -3.28
C THR A 61 -10.74 -1.10 -2.22
N MET A 62 -9.73 -1.90 -2.58
CA MET A 62 -8.68 -2.36 -1.67
C MET A 62 -7.33 -2.42 -2.37
N PHE A 63 -6.25 -2.18 -1.62
CA PHE A 63 -4.90 -2.13 -2.15
C PHE A 63 -3.94 -2.93 -1.28
N LEU A 64 -3.19 -3.85 -1.87
CA LEU A 64 -2.12 -4.54 -1.17
C LEU A 64 -0.90 -3.63 -1.11
N VAL A 65 -0.56 -3.17 0.09
CA VAL A 65 0.59 -2.32 0.37
C VAL A 65 1.71 -3.16 0.96
N SER A 66 2.89 -3.07 0.37
CA SER A 66 4.14 -3.57 0.94
C SER A 66 4.91 -2.42 1.57
N THR A 67 5.35 -2.59 2.82
CA THR A 67 6.19 -1.59 3.52
C THR A 67 7.66 -1.76 3.19
N ASP A 68 8.05 -2.87 2.54
CA ASP A 68 9.42 -3.14 2.15
C ASP A 68 9.76 -2.39 0.85
N VAL A 69 10.78 -1.54 0.93
CA VAL A 69 11.24 -0.64 -0.15
C VAL A 69 12.13 -1.37 -1.16
N TYR A 70 12.75 -2.49 -0.80
CA TYR A 70 13.86 -3.09 -1.56
C TYR A 70 13.67 -4.55 -1.97
N ALA A 71 12.57 -5.20 -1.58
CA ALA A 71 12.36 -6.62 -1.85
C ALA A 71 11.19 -6.95 -2.81
N MET A 72 10.79 -6.00 -3.67
CA MET A 72 9.95 -6.35 -4.82
C MET A 72 10.80 -7.02 -5.88
N ASN A 73 10.38 -8.21 -6.32
CA ASN A 73 11.06 -9.04 -7.31
C ASN A 73 11.79 -8.24 -8.40
N VAL A 74 13.06 -8.63 -8.59
CA VAL A 74 13.79 -8.58 -9.86
C VAL A 74 12.86 -9.17 -10.92
N ASP A 75 12.05 -8.33 -11.52
CA ASP A 75 11.17 -8.67 -12.63
C ASP A 75 11.44 -7.59 -13.66
N GLU A 76 11.77 -8.01 -14.88
CA GLU A 76 12.37 -7.19 -15.94
C GLU A 76 11.47 -6.02 -16.39
N HIS A 77 10.25 -5.96 -15.85
CA HIS A 77 9.19 -5.00 -16.12
C HIS A 77 9.06 -3.89 -15.05
N GLU A 78 10.08 -3.63 -14.22
CA GLU A 78 10.07 -2.56 -13.21
C GLU A 78 9.67 -1.18 -13.77
N LYS A 79 10.07 -0.89 -15.01
CA LYS A 79 9.80 0.37 -15.72
C LYS A 79 8.37 0.48 -16.28
N GLU A 80 7.67 -0.64 -16.46
CA GLU A 80 6.33 -0.67 -17.07
C GLU A 80 5.22 -0.66 -16.01
N ARG A 81 5.52 -1.00 -14.76
CA ARG A 81 4.56 -0.96 -13.65
C ARG A 81 4.46 0.45 -13.10
N LEU A 82 3.34 1.10 -13.40
CA LEU A 82 2.85 2.33 -12.78
C LEU A 82 3.00 2.24 -11.25
N GLN A 83 4.05 2.85 -10.70
CA GLN A 83 4.38 2.70 -9.28
C GLN A 83 3.44 3.56 -8.44
N LEU A 84 2.38 2.94 -7.95
CA LEU A 84 1.50 3.57 -6.97
C LEU A 84 2.14 3.47 -5.59
N LEU A 85 2.23 4.60 -4.92
CA LEU A 85 2.79 4.75 -3.59
C LEU A 85 1.67 5.07 -2.62
N CYS A 86 1.81 4.57 -1.40
CA CYS A 86 0.93 4.85 -0.27
C CYS A 86 1.65 5.79 0.68
N TYR A 87 0.97 6.88 1.02
CA TYR A 87 1.41 7.88 1.97
C TYR A 87 0.32 8.14 3.01
N TYR A 88 0.70 8.56 4.21
CA TYR A 88 -0.21 8.95 5.27
C TYR A 88 -0.13 10.46 5.54
N SER A 89 -1.28 11.10 5.73
CA SER A 89 -1.35 12.47 6.23
C SER A 89 -1.76 12.49 7.70
N ASP A 90 -0.88 13.01 8.56
CA ASP A 90 -1.23 13.27 9.95
C ASP A 90 -2.29 14.37 10.09
N THR A 91 -2.36 15.32 9.16
CA THR A 91 -3.38 16.39 9.22
C THR A 91 -4.78 15.86 8.90
N ALA A 92 -4.90 15.06 7.84
CA ALA A 92 -6.18 14.50 7.41
C ALA A 92 -6.52 13.14 8.06
N GLN A 93 -5.57 12.54 8.80
CA GLN A 93 -5.68 11.21 9.41
C GLN A 93 -6.11 10.12 8.41
N THR A 94 -5.53 10.14 7.21
CA THR A 94 -5.90 9.21 6.12
C THR A 94 -4.72 8.91 5.20
N HIS A 95 -4.81 7.76 4.53
CA HIS A 95 -3.87 7.31 3.52
C HIS A 95 -4.28 7.80 2.13
N TYR A 96 -3.28 8.26 1.39
CA TYR A 96 -3.39 8.64 0.00
C TYR A 96 -2.58 7.67 -0.86
N ILE A 97 -3.17 7.29 -1.99
CA ILE A 97 -2.50 6.46 -3.00
C ILE A 97 -2.36 7.28 -4.27
N GLY A 98 -1.16 7.30 -4.83
CA GLY A 98 -0.90 8.06 -6.04
C GLY A 98 0.50 7.82 -6.59
N ARG A 99 0.89 8.65 -7.55
CA ARG A 99 2.23 8.66 -8.13
C ARG A 99 3.02 9.82 -7.55
N ALA A 100 4.26 9.59 -7.14
CA ALA A 100 5.15 10.68 -6.79
C ALA A 100 5.72 11.32 -8.06
N ILE A 101 5.34 12.56 -8.35
CA ILE A 101 5.80 13.35 -9.50
C ILE A 101 6.16 14.75 -8.97
N GLU A 102 7.40 15.20 -9.23
CA GLU A 102 7.85 16.57 -8.91
C GLU A 102 7.48 17.06 -7.49
N GLY A 103 7.70 16.20 -6.49
CA GLY A 103 7.44 16.53 -5.08
C GLY A 103 5.96 16.48 -4.67
N HIS A 104 5.07 16.02 -5.55
CA HIS A 104 3.65 15.86 -5.30
C HIS A 104 3.23 14.39 -5.44
N LEU A 105 2.21 14.01 -4.69
CA LEU A 105 1.47 12.77 -4.85
C LEU A 105 0.27 13.07 -5.76
N CYS A 106 0.38 12.65 -7.01
CA CYS A 106 -0.67 12.80 -8.01
C CYS A 106 -1.64 11.62 -7.96
N SER A 107 -2.94 11.92 -7.96
CA SER A 107 -4.01 10.91 -7.98
C SER A 107 -3.94 10.03 -9.23
N VAL A 108 -4.43 8.78 -9.13
CA VAL A 108 -4.41 7.79 -10.22
C VAL A 108 -5.52 8.05 -11.25
N PRO A 109 -6.77 8.33 -10.86
CA PRO A 109 -7.67 9.07 -11.74
C PRO A 109 -7.22 10.53 -11.78
N SER A 110 -6.90 11.00 -12.98
CA SER A 110 -6.61 12.42 -13.23
C SER A 110 -7.88 13.25 -12.96
N GLY A 111 -7.76 14.29 -12.13
CA GLY A 111 -8.80 15.32 -11.97
C GLY A 111 -9.87 15.08 -10.91
N GLU A 112 -9.91 13.93 -10.22
CA GLU A 112 -10.86 13.72 -9.10
C GLU A 112 -10.37 14.34 -7.78
N PHE A 113 -9.05 14.39 -7.56
CA PHE A 113 -8.45 14.94 -6.36
C PHE A 113 -7.27 15.85 -6.73
N PRO A 114 -7.04 16.95 -5.97
CA PRO A 114 -5.87 17.79 -6.18
C PRO A 114 -4.60 17.01 -5.86
N ASP A 115 -3.53 17.32 -6.60
CA ASP A 115 -2.20 16.80 -6.29
C ASP A 115 -1.76 17.29 -4.92
N LEU A 116 -1.22 16.39 -4.10
CA LEU A 116 -0.86 16.67 -2.72
C LEU A 116 0.65 16.85 -2.57
N PRO A 117 1.14 17.93 -1.94
CA PRO A 117 2.57 18.07 -1.71
C PRO A 117 3.08 16.97 -0.75
N LEU A 118 4.20 16.34 -1.09
CA LEU A 118 4.80 15.29 -0.26
C LEU A 118 5.35 15.82 1.07
N THR A 119 5.62 17.12 1.19
CA THR A 119 6.22 17.76 2.39
C THR A 119 5.38 17.62 3.65
N GLY A 120 4.09 17.24 3.54
CA GLY A 120 3.21 16.96 4.68
C GLY A 120 2.76 15.50 4.78
N LEU A 121 3.39 14.60 4.03
CA LEU A 121 2.99 13.20 3.91
C LEU A 121 4.12 12.26 4.36
N SER A 122 3.77 11.27 5.16
CA SER A 122 4.69 10.21 5.59
C SER A 122 4.61 9.03 4.62
N TYR A 123 5.74 8.58 4.08
CA TYR A 123 5.77 7.39 3.23
C TYR A 123 5.39 6.15 4.05
N VAL A 124 4.46 5.36 3.51
CA VAL A 124 3.96 4.13 4.16
C VAL A 124 4.47 2.89 3.43
N GLY A 125 4.43 2.91 2.10
CA GLY A 125 4.79 1.75 1.31
C GLY A 125 4.41 1.88 -0.14
N ARG A 126 4.56 0.77 -0.86
CA ARG A 126 4.23 0.66 -2.28
C ARG A 126 3.03 -0.24 -2.48
N VAL A 127 2.11 0.18 -3.33
CA VAL A 127 0.99 -0.66 -3.77
C VAL A 127 1.52 -1.68 -4.78
N ILE A 128 1.28 -2.95 -4.49
CA ILE A 128 1.76 -4.07 -5.32
C ILE A 128 0.62 -4.86 -5.98
N ALA A 129 -0.61 -4.70 -5.49
CA ALA A 129 -1.84 -5.21 -6.11
C ALA A 129 -3.06 -4.37 -5.67
N SER A 130 -4.17 -4.53 -6.36
CA SER A 130 -5.45 -3.88 -6.05
C SER A 130 -6.62 -4.84 -6.33
N GLN A 131 -7.71 -4.71 -5.58
CA GLN A 131 -8.96 -5.45 -5.73
C GLN A 131 -10.17 -4.51 -5.78
#